data_AF-V5F9V2-F1
#
_entry.id   AF-V5F9V2-F1
#
_cell.length_a   1.000
_cell.length_b   1.000
_cell.length_c   1.000
_cell.angle_alpha   90.00
_cell.angle_beta   90.00
_cell.angle_gamma   90.00
#
_symmetry.space_group_name_H-M   'P 1'
#
loop_
_entity.id
_entity.type
_entity.pdbx_description
1 polymer ?
#
loop_
_entity_poly.entity_id
_entity_poly.type
_entity_poly.pdbx_seq_one_letter_code
_entity_poly.pdbx_strand_id
1 'polypeptide(L)'
;MKKGDKVFYTFLVILVLVYFYIFWGKRNDDRFSQIESLSANSNYSAPPYAEKYGVALHGKLGAMYDCLTKYRLTSIRRYTKGKVGPSGGIDIKVDEYELFLGFNDGEVVTSTLKKYNHRGEFEYVTRSVAVNCDIELLNKLE
;
A
#
# COMPACT_ATOMS: atom_id res chain seq x y z
N MET A 1 20.10 -3.23 48.21
CA MET A 1 19.48 -4.14 47.22
C MET A 1 20.23 -5.46 47.21
N LYS A 2 19.59 -6.54 47.65
CA LYS A 2 20.18 -7.88 47.61
C LYS A 2 20.28 -8.34 46.16
N LYS A 3 21.21 -9.25 45.86
CA LYS A 3 21.45 -9.77 44.50
C LYS A 3 20.16 -10.33 43.85
N GLY A 4 19.26 -10.91 44.65
CA GLY A 4 17.95 -11.40 44.21
C GLY A 4 17.00 -10.30 43.74
N ASP A 5 16.99 -9.14 44.41
CA ASP A 5 16.12 -8.01 44.05
C ASP A 5 16.48 -7.49 42.65
N LYS A 6 17.78 -7.38 42.34
CA LYS A 6 18.27 -6.93 41.03
C LYS A 6 17.79 -7.84 39.90
N VAL A 7 17.88 -9.17 40.09
CA VAL A 7 17.47 -10.16 39.07
C VAL A 7 15.96 -10.08 38.83
N PHE A 8 15.17 -9.93 39.89
CA PHE A 8 13.72 -9.81 39.79
C PHE A 8 13.30 -8.55 39.02
N TYR A 9 13.91 -7.39 39.31
CA TYR A 9 13.62 -6.15 38.58
C TYR A 9 14.03 -6.22 37.11
N THR A 10 15.18 -6.81 36.79
CA THR A 10 15.61 -6.99 35.40
C THR A 10 14.63 -7.87 34.62
N PHE A 11 14.15 -8.97 35.22
CA PHE A 11 13.16 -9.84 34.60
C PHE A 11 11.82 -9.13 34.35
N LEU A 12 11.36 -8.32 35.32
CA LEU A 12 10.15 -7.50 35.19
C LEU A 12 10.27 -6.48 34.05
N VAL A 13 11.40 -5.80 33.94
CA VAL A 13 11.65 -4.82 32.86
C VAL A 13 11.64 -5.51 31.49
N ILE A 14 12.27 -6.68 31.35
CA ILE A 14 12.26 -7.45 30.09
C ILE A 14 10.83 -7.86 29.73
N LEU A 15 10.03 -8.36 30.68
CA LEU A 15 8.64 -8.72 30.45
C LEU A 15 7.80 -7.52 30.00
N VAL A 16 7.99 -6.35 30.62
CA VAL A 16 7.30 -5.12 30.21
C VAL A 16 7.71 -4.71 28.79
N LEU A 17 9.00 -4.78 28.44
CA LEU A 17 9.49 -4.45 27.10
C LEU A 17 8.97 -5.41 26.03
N VAL A 18 8.93 -6.72 26.33
CA VAL A 18 8.36 -7.74 25.43
C VAL A 18 6.86 -7.53 25.27
N TYR A 19 6.13 -7.27 26.36
CA TYR A 19 4.71 -6.96 26.32
C TYR A 19 4.44 -5.70 25.48
N PHE A 20 5.22 -4.63 25.69
CA PHE A 20 5.12 -3.41 24.91
C PHE A 20 5.39 -3.66 23.43
N TYR A 21 6.44 -4.42 23.09
CA TYR A 21 6.75 -4.79 21.71
C TYR A 21 5.60 -5.56 21.04
N ILE A 22 5.02 -6.54 21.73
CA ILE A 22 3.92 -7.36 21.20
C ILE A 22 2.62 -6.54 21.07
N PHE A 23 2.28 -5.72 22.06
CA PHE A 23 1.02 -4.96 22.06
C PHE A 23 1.07 -3.69 21.21
N TRP A 24 2.20 -2.98 21.15
CA TRP A 24 2.35 -1.84 20.22
C TRP A 24 2.56 -2.28 18.78
N GLY A 25 3.17 -3.44 18.54
CA GLY A 25 3.34 -3.98 17.19
C GLY A 25 2.02 -4.38 16.51
N LYS A 26 0.92 -4.50 17.26
CA LYS A 26 -0.33 -5.13 16.81
C LYS A 26 -1.54 -4.19 16.79
N ARG A 27 -1.35 -2.98 16.25
CA ARG A 27 -2.44 -2.20 15.63
C ARG A 27 -2.22 -2.13 14.12
N ASN A 28 -2.06 -3.32 13.53
CA ASN A 28 -2.06 -3.57 12.08
C ASN A 28 -3.51 -3.85 11.67
N ASP A 29 -4.35 -2.82 11.60
CA ASP A 29 -5.59 -2.93 10.85
C ASP A 29 -5.22 -2.74 9.38
N ASP A 30 -4.69 -3.80 8.77
CA ASP A 30 -4.19 -3.77 7.40
C ASP A 30 -5.33 -3.92 6.41
N ARG A 31 -6.09 -2.84 6.28
CA ARG A 31 -7.27 -2.79 5.40
C ARG A 31 -6.91 -2.76 3.92
N PHE A 32 -5.65 -2.96 3.53
CA PHE A 32 -5.28 -3.03 2.11
C PHE A 32 -5.92 -4.25 1.43
N SER A 33 -6.27 -5.30 2.17
CA SER A 33 -7.06 -6.43 1.63
C SER A 33 -8.42 -6.01 1.05
N GLN A 34 -8.95 -4.83 1.41
CA GLN A 34 -10.17 -4.30 0.78
C GLN A 34 -10.00 -3.96 -0.70
N ILE A 35 -8.77 -4.00 -1.23
CA ILE A 35 -8.53 -4.00 -2.68
C ILE A 35 -9.35 -5.10 -3.39
N GLU A 36 -9.64 -6.23 -2.72
CA GLU A 36 -10.47 -7.34 -3.24
C GLU A 36 -11.92 -6.94 -3.53
N SER A 37 -12.39 -5.80 -3.02
CA SER A 37 -13.71 -5.25 -3.39
C SER A 37 -13.73 -4.59 -4.77
N LEU A 38 -12.54 -4.31 -5.34
CA LEU A 38 -12.38 -3.82 -6.70
C LEU A 38 -12.28 -4.99 -7.68
N SER A 39 -12.19 -4.69 -8.97
CA SER A 39 -11.95 -5.68 -10.00
C SER A 39 -11.10 -5.11 -11.14
N ALA A 40 -10.61 -5.98 -12.02
CA ALA A 40 -10.02 -5.56 -13.29
C ALA A 40 -10.96 -4.66 -14.11
N ASN A 41 -12.28 -4.81 -13.94
CA ASN A 41 -13.29 -4.00 -14.62
C ASN A 41 -13.65 -2.69 -13.91
N SER A 42 -13.10 -2.40 -12.73
CA SER A 42 -13.33 -1.14 -12.04
C SER A 42 -12.79 0.04 -12.85
N ASN A 43 -13.60 1.10 -12.96
CA ASN A 43 -13.20 2.31 -13.67
C ASN A 43 -12.28 3.13 -12.78
N TYR A 44 -11.17 3.62 -13.34
CA TYR A 44 -10.35 4.61 -12.66
C TYR A 44 -10.44 5.99 -13.34
N SER A 45 -10.19 7.02 -12.53
CA SER A 45 -9.88 8.37 -13.01
C SER A 45 -8.57 8.84 -12.38
N ALA A 46 -7.69 9.41 -13.19
CA ALA A 46 -6.39 9.91 -12.79
C ALA A 46 -6.35 11.44 -12.91
N PRO A 47 -5.53 12.12 -12.11
CA PRO A 47 -5.35 13.56 -12.19
C PRO A 47 -4.63 13.95 -13.49
N PRO A 48 -4.79 15.19 -13.99
CA PRO A 48 -4.18 15.63 -15.26
C PRO A 48 -2.67 15.39 -15.37
N TYR A 49 -1.96 15.49 -14.24
CA TYR A 49 -0.51 15.26 -14.22
C TYR A 49 -0.10 13.80 -14.46
N ALA A 50 -1.03 12.84 -14.50
CA ALA A 50 -0.74 11.43 -14.78
C ALA A 50 -0.26 11.20 -16.23
N GLU A 51 -0.68 12.05 -17.17
CA GLU A 51 -0.30 11.94 -18.59
C GLU A 51 1.22 12.06 -18.80
N LYS A 52 1.93 12.84 -17.97
CA LYS A 52 3.39 12.96 -18.04
C LYS A 52 4.11 11.63 -17.75
N TYR A 53 3.40 10.66 -17.18
CA TYR A 53 3.89 9.32 -16.88
C TYR A 53 3.33 8.26 -17.83
N GLY A 54 2.64 8.65 -18.91
CA GLY A 54 2.04 7.74 -19.87
C GLY A 54 0.77 7.04 -19.36
N VAL A 55 0.14 7.56 -18.30
CA VAL A 55 -1.10 7.01 -17.74
C VAL A 55 -2.29 7.79 -18.28
N ALA A 56 -3.24 7.09 -18.90
CA ALA A 56 -4.48 7.69 -19.40
C ALA A 56 -5.32 8.25 -18.24
N LEU A 57 -6.01 9.38 -18.45
CA LEU A 57 -6.81 10.05 -17.42
C LEU A 57 -8.03 9.25 -16.96
N HIS A 58 -8.56 8.39 -17.83
CA HIS A 58 -9.70 7.53 -17.53
C HIS A 58 -9.45 6.15 -18.11
N GLY A 59 -9.94 5.13 -17.43
CA GLY A 59 -9.67 3.77 -17.86
C GLY A 59 -10.21 2.69 -16.94
N LYS A 60 -9.69 1.48 -17.12
CA LYS A 60 -9.95 0.29 -16.30
C LYS A 60 -8.72 -0.08 -15.50
N LEU A 61 -8.90 -0.60 -14.29
CA LEU A 61 -7.77 -1.15 -13.53
C LEU A 61 -7.05 -2.26 -14.34
N GLY A 62 -7.79 -3.12 -15.02
CA GLY A 62 -7.21 -4.21 -15.83
C GLY A 62 -6.32 -5.12 -14.98
N ALA A 63 -5.26 -5.64 -15.60
CA ALA A 63 -4.26 -6.51 -14.98
C ALA A 63 -3.50 -5.85 -13.82
N MET A 64 -3.61 -4.52 -13.66
CA MET A 64 -3.07 -3.84 -12.47
C MET A 64 -3.77 -4.37 -11.22
N TYR A 65 -5.07 -4.64 -11.27
CA TYR A 65 -5.81 -5.24 -10.16
C TYR A 65 -5.19 -6.57 -9.72
N ASP A 66 -4.97 -7.50 -10.65
CA ASP A 66 -4.41 -8.82 -10.36
C ASP A 66 -2.97 -8.76 -9.85
N CYS A 67 -2.24 -7.70 -10.20
CA CYS A 67 -0.93 -7.46 -9.60
C CYS A 67 -1.03 -6.86 -8.20
N LEU A 68 -1.93 -5.89 -7.98
CA LEU A 68 -2.12 -5.24 -6.69
C LEU A 68 -2.60 -6.22 -5.62
N THR A 69 -3.37 -7.25 -5.97
CA THR A 69 -3.79 -8.32 -5.02
C THR A 69 -2.62 -9.20 -4.56
N LYS A 70 -1.48 -9.19 -5.25
CA LYS A 70 -0.23 -9.90 -4.86
C LYS A 70 0.67 -9.06 -3.96
N TYR A 71 0.09 -8.08 -3.26
CA TYR A 71 0.81 -7.17 -2.38
C TYR A 71 1.56 -7.91 -1.26
N ARG A 72 2.58 -7.24 -0.72
CA ARG A 72 3.34 -7.69 0.45
C ARG A 72 3.14 -6.67 1.57
N LEU A 73 2.75 -7.15 2.75
CA LEU A 73 2.54 -6.33 3.96
C LEU A 73 3.87 -5.90 4.59
N THR A 74 4.61 -5.09 3.84
CA THR A 74 5.91 -4.56 4.23
C THR A 74 6.14 -3.23 3.54
N SER A 75 6.88 -2.33 4.19
CA SER A 75 7.39 -1.11 3.59
C SER A 75 8.65 -1.35 2.75
N ILE A 76 9.20 -2.57 2.75
CA ILE A 76 10.44 -2.92 2.05
C ILE A 76 10.15 -3.10 0.55
N ARG A 77 10.46 -2.04 -0.19
CA ARG A 77 10.39 -1.99 -1.66
C ARG A 77 11.47 -2.85 -2.30
N ARG A 78 11.12 -3.51 -3.39
CA ARG A 78 12.07 -4.23 -4.25
C ARG A 78 12.03 -3.59 -5.62
N TYR A 79 13.19 -3.22 -6.14
CA TYR A 79 13.32 -2.58 -7.44
C TYR A 79 13.85 -3.60 -8.44
N THR A 80 13.22 -3.67 -9.61
CA THR A 80 13.72 -4.50 -10.71
C THR A 80 14.97 -3.86 -11.33
N LYS A 81 16.11 -4.56 -11.29
CA LYS A 81 17.38 -4.05 -11.83
C LYS A 81 17.29 -3.90 -13.35
N GLY A 82 17.80 -2.77 -13.87
CA GLY A 82 17.91 -2.52 -15.31
C GLY A 82 16.60 -2.12 -15.98
N LYS A 83 15.51 -1.96 -15.22
CA LYS A 83 14.29 -1.37 -15.74
C LYS A 83 14.49 0.13 -15.96
N VAL A 84 13.81 0.68 -16.96
CA VAL A 84 13.86 2.10 -17.31
C VAL A 84 12.43 2.57 -17.53
N GLY A 85 12.08 3.73 -17.00
CA GLY A 85 10.75 4.30 -17.18
C GLY A 85 10.51 5.54 -16.33
N PRO A 86 9.27 6.04 -16.29
CA PRO A 86 8.93 7.18 -15.45
C PRO A 86 9.03 6.81 -13.96
N SER A 87 9.41 7.78 -13.12
CA SER A 87 9.40 7.66 -11.67
C SER A 87 8.53 8.75 -11.05
N GLY A 88 7.74 8.39 -10.03
CA GLY A 88 6.81 9.33 -9.42
C GLY A 88 5.73 8.67 -8.57
N GLY A 89 4.64 9.39 -8.37
CA GLY A 89 3.46 8.90 -7.70
C GLY A 89 2.21 9.49 -8.34
N ILE A 90 1.14 8.69 -8.41
CA ILE A 90 -0.19 9.12 -8.84
C ILE A 90 -1.23 8.61 -7.85
N ASP A 91 -2.21 9.45 -7.54
CA ASP A 91 -3.43 9.03 -6.82
C ASP A 91 -4.55 8.86 -7.86
N ILE A 92 -4.98 7.63 -8.11
CA ILE A 92 -6.12 7.34 -9.00
C ILE A 92 -7.37 7.07 -8.18
N LYS A 93 -8.51 7.62 -8.58
CA LYS A 93 -9.80 7.31 -7.95
C LYS A 93 -10.41 6.10 -8.64
N VAL A 94 -10.85 5.12 -7.86
CA VAL A 94 -11.50 3.89 -8.32
C VAL A 94 -12.71 3.64 -7.43
N ASP A 95 -13.90 3.82 -7.99
CA ASP A 95 -15.16 3.73 -7.25
C ASP A 95 -15.13 4.63 -5.98
N GLU A 96 -15.29 4.07 -4.78
CA GLU A 96 -15.24 4.79 -3.48
C GLU A 96 -13.83 4.91 -2.90
N TYR A 97 -12.83 4.43 -3.63
CA TYR A 97 -11.45 4.39 -3.19
C TYR A 97 -10.57 5.36 -3.97
N GLU A 98 -9.47 5.73 -3.35
CA GLU A 98 -8.34 6.37 -4.01
C GLU A 98 -7.09 5.51 -3.76
N LEU A 99 -6.48 5.09 -4.86
CA LEU A 99 -5.27 4.29 -4.89
C LEU A 99 -4.09 5.19 -5.17
N PHE A 100 -3.20 5.31 -4.19
CA PHE A 100 -1.87 5.83 -4.44
C PHE A 100 -1.03 4.73 -5.09
N LEU A 101 -0.40 5.06 -6.21
CA LEU A 101 0.56 4.21 -6.90
C LEU A 101 1.90 4.95 -6.92
N GLY A 102 2.84 4.53 -6.08
CA GLY A 102 4.21 5.03 -6.08
C GLY A 102 5.08 4.13 -6.94
N PHE A 103 5.66 4.68 -8.00
CA PHE A 103 6.39 3.93 -9.00
C PHE A 103 7.79 4.47 -9.25
N ASN A 104 8.67 3.57 -9.65
CA ASN A 104 10.06 3.83 -10.01
C ASN A 104 10.36 3.06 -11.30
N ASP A 105 10.92 3.73 -12.30
CA ASP A 105 11.24 3.16 -13.61
C ASP A 105 10.06 2.39 -14.25
N GLY A 106 8.85 2.96 -14.14
CA GLY A 106 7.60 2.37 -14.66
C GLY A 106 7.08 1.17 -13.86
N GLU A 107 7.70 0.83 -12.71
CA GLU A 107 7.25 -0.20 -11.77
C GLU A 107 6.61 0.45 -10.55
N VAL A 108 5.32 0.21 -10.30
CA VAL A 108 4.69 0.48 -9.02
C VAL A 108 5.34 -0.42 -7.97
N VAL A 109 6.05 0.21 -7.05
CA VAL A 109 6.81 -0.45 -5.97
C VAL A 109 6.12 -0.30 -4.62
N THR A 110 5.16 0.62 -4.51
CA THR A 110 4.41 0.88 -3.29
C THR A 110 2.99 1.33 -3.62
N SER A 111 2.03 0.95 -2.78
CA SER A 111 0.65 1.42 -2.90
C SER A 111 0.00 1.67 -1.54
N THR A 112 -0.99 2.57 -1.49
CA THR A 112 -1.92 2.74 -0.37
C THR A 112 -3.34 2.82 -0.89
N LEU A 113 -4.28 2.35 -0.09
CA LEU A 113 -5.72 2.45 -0.35
C LEU A 113 -6.31 3.49 0.62
N LYS A 114 -6.96 4.52 0.08
CA LYS A 114 -7.78 5.46 0.85
C LYS A 114 -9.24 5.17 0.54
N LYS A 115 -10.11 5.19 1.55
CA LYS A 115 -11.55 5.02 1.37
C LYS A 115 -12.28 6.31 1.71
N TYR A 116 -13.26 6.65 0.87
CA TYR A 116 -14.22 7.70 1.11
C TYR A 116 -15.62 7.10 1.24
N ASN A 117 -16.49 7.73 2.02
CA ASN A 117 -17.89 7.32 2.09
C ASN A 117 -18.69 7.85 0.89
N HIS A 118 -19.97 7.48 0.78
CA HIS A 118 -20.85 7.94 -0.32
C HIS A 118 -21.05 9.47 -0.37
N ARG A 119 -20.68 10.21 0.68
CA ARG A 119 -20.69 11.69 0.72
C ARG A 119 -19.37 12.31 0.29
N GLY A 120 -18.37 11.50 -0.06
CA GLY A 120 -17.01 11.93 -0.40
C GLY A 120 -16.16 12.29 0.82
N GLU A 121 -16.59 11.95 2.04
CA GLU A 121 -15.81 12.22 3.25
C GLU A 121 -14.80 11.09 3.49
N PHE A 122 -13.60 11.47 3.92
CA PHE A 122 -12.53 10.53 4.23
C PHE A 122 -12.92 9.59 5.38
N GLU A 123 -12.81 8.28 5.18
CA GLU A 123 -13.00 7.29 6.24
C GLU A 123 -11.65 6.83 6.82
N TYR A 124 -10.75 6.34 5.97
CA TYR A 124 -9.44 5.86 6.39
C TYR A 124 -8.43 5.80 5.24
N VAL A 125 -7.15 5.66 5.61
CA VAL A 125 -6.04 5.34 4.71
C VAL A 125 -5.29 4.13 5.26
N THR A 126 -4.92 3.19 4.37
CA THR A 126 -4.12 2.04 4.76
C THR A 126 -2.65 2.42 4.93
N ARG A 127 -1.89 1.54 5.59
CA ARG A 127 -0.43 1.60 5.48
C ARG A 127 0.00 1.33 4.03
N SER A 128 1.22 1.76 3.72
CA SER A 128 1.84 1.45 2.43
C SER A 128 2.21 -0.03 2.38
N VAL A 129 1.80 -0.69 1.31
CA VAL A 129 2.22 -2.05 0.97
C VAL A 129 3.25 -2.01 -0.15
N ALA A 130 4.11 -3.03 -0.19
CA ALA A 130 5.05 -3.22 -1.29
C ALA A 130 4.40 -4.06 -2.39
N VAL A 131 4.52 -3.59 -3.62
CA VAL A 131 4.04 -4.26 -4.85
C VAL A 131 5.16 -4.23 -5.88
N ASN A 132 4.97 -4.94 -6.99
CA ASN A 132 5.91 -4.98 -8.12
C ASN A 132 5.10 -5.07 -9.41
N CYS A 133 4.39 -3.99 -9.73
CA CYS A 133 3.43 -3.95 -10.83
C CYS A 133 3.88 -2.99 -11.92
N ASP A 134 3.87 -3.41 -13.18
CA ASP A 134 4.14 -2.47 -14.26
C ASP A 134 2.98 -1.47 -14.39
N ILE A 135 3.28 -0.18 -14.48
CA ILE A 135 2.25 0.85 -14.58
C ILE A 135 1.39 0.69 -15.85
N GLU A 136 1.97 0.08 -16.88
CA GLU A 136 1.30 -0.30 -18.13
C GLU A 136 0.25 -1.40 -17.98
N LEU A 137 0.12 -2.04 -16.81
CA LEU A 137 -0.96 -3.01 -16.56
C LEU A 137 -2.34 -2.33 -16.45
N LEU A 138 -2.38 -1.01 -16.22
CA LEU A 138 -3.61 -0.24 -16.36
C LEU A 138 -4.17 -0.39 -17.77
N ASN A 139 -5.48 -0.51 -17.91
CA ASN A 139 -6.20 -0.70 -19.17
C ASN A 139 -5.92 -2.00 -19.93
N LYS A 140 -5.10 -2.92 -19.41
CA LYS A 140 -4.93 -4.26 -20.00
C LYS A 140 -5.97 -5.21 -19.42
N LEU A 141 -7.01 -5.50 -20.19
CA LEU A 141 -7.98 -6.55 -19.85
C LEU A 141 -7.43 -7.85 -20.44
N GLU A 142 -7.12 -8.83 -19.59
CA GLU A 142 -6.77 -10.19 -20.04
C GLU A 142 -8.00 -10.93 -20.59
#